data_AF-A0A924P8I7-F1
#
_entry.id   AF-A0A924P8I7-F1
#
_cell.length_a   1.000
_cell.length_b   1.000
_cell.length_c   1.000
_cell.angle_alpha   90.00
_cell.angle_beta   90.00
_cell.angle_gamma   90.00
#
_symmetry.space_group_name_H-M   'P 1'
#
loop_
_entity.id
_entity.type
_entity.pdbx_description
1 polymer ?
#
loop_
_entity_poly.entity_id
_entity_poly.type
_entity_poly.pdbx_seq_one_letter_code
_entity_poly.pdbx_strand_id
1 'polypeptide(L)' 'TIEDNGVGRLQAAAYNNRNKPYHKSVGLKITENRVHIFNGLQSNENDVVITDLYDEKRQASGTRVSIKIKIL' A
#
# COMPACT_ATOMS: atom_id res chain seq x y z
N THR A 1 -11.45 -3.56 -0.08
CA THR A 1 -10.22 -3.56 0.72
C THR A 1 -9.53 -4.90 0.57
N ILE A 2 -8.22 -4.95 0.72
CA ILE A 2 -7.39 -6.16 0.66
C ILE A 2 -6.47 -6.14 1.87
N GLU A 3 -6.26 -7.30 2.51
CA GLU A 3 -5.40 -7.44 3.69
C GLU A 3 -4.45 -8.62 3.50
N ASP A 4 -3.22 -8.45 3.96
CA ASP A 4 -2.25 -9.54 4.14
C ASP A 4 -1.83 -9.62 5.61
N ASN A 5 -1.34 -10.78 6.04
CA ASN A 5 -0.83 -11.03 7.38
C ASN A 5 0.71 -11.13 7.41
N GLY A 6 1.38 -10.44 6.49
CA GLY A 6 2.84 -10.44 6.35
C GLY A 6 3.56 -9.63 7.42
N VAL A 7 4.88 -9.51 7.25
CA VAL A 7 5.81 -8.88 8.22
C VAL A 7 5.62 -7.37 8.43
N GLY A 8 4.73 -6.72 7.69
CA GLY A 8 4.51 -5.29 7.70
C GLY A 8 5.55 -4.48 6.92
N ARG A 9 5.17 -3.26 6.55
CA ARG A 9 5.95 -2.41 5.63
C ARG A 9 7.27 -1.90 6.21
N LEU A 10 7.30 -1.62 7.52
CA LEU A 10 8.52 -1.17 8.20
C LEU A 10 9.63 -2.22 8.13
N GLN A 11 9.29 -3.47 8.48
CA GLN A 11 10.22 -4.60 8.40
C GLN A 11 10.64 -4.87 6.94
N ALA A 12 9.67 -4.85 6.00
CA ALA A 12 9.95 -5.04 4.59
C ALA A 12 10.90 -3.96 4.03
N ALA A 13 10.75 -2.69 4.46
CA ALA A 13 11.65 -1.61 4.07
C ALA A 13 13.08 -1.83 4.59
N ALA A 14 13.23 -2.31 5.82
CA ALA A 14 14.54 -2.67 6.38
C ALA A 14 15.20 -3.81 5.58
N TYR A 15 14.45 -4.84 5.19
CA TYR A 15 14.94 -5.91 4.32
C TYR A 15 15.33 -5.42 2.94
N ASN A 16 14.53 -4.54 2.33
CA ASN A 16 14.80 -3.99 1.01
C ASN A 16 16.06 -3.12 1.01
N ASN A 17 16.25 -2.26 2.02
CA ASN A 17 17.47 -1.46 2.14
C ASN A 17 18.72 -2.33 2.27
N ARG A 18 18.63 -3.46 2.97
CA ARG A 18 19.75 -4.39 3.15
C ARG A 18 20.04 -5.24 1.89
N ASN A 19 19.00 -5.78 1.26
CA ASN A 19 19.14 -6.81 0.24
C ASN A 19 19.03 -6.28 -1.19
N LYS A 20 18.32 -5.16 -1.41
CA LYS A 20 18.01 -4.59 -2.73
C LYS A 20 17.93 -3.05 -2.69
N PRO A 21 19.02 -2.34 -2.31
CA PRO A 21 18.98 -0.90 -2.05
C PRO A 21 18.56 -0.06 -3.27
N TYR A 22 18.77 -0.56 -4.48
CA TYR A 22 18.41 0.14 -5.73
C TYR A 22 17.01 -0.21 -6.26
N HIS A 23 16.33 -1.21 -5.68
CA HIS A 23 15.04 -1.66 -6.18
C HIS A 23 13.90 -0.83 -5.57
N LYS A 24 13.26 0.00 -6.39
CA LYS A 24 12.04 0.72 -6.02
C LYS A 24 10.80 -0.04 -6.48
N SER A 25 9.75 -0.07 -5.65
CA SER A 25 8.49 -0.73 -5.97
C SER A 25 7.70 0.04 -7.04
N VAL A 26 8.00 -0.21 -8.31
CA VAL A 26 7.33 0.44 -9.45
C VAL A 26 5.87 -0.02 -9.57
N GLY A 27 5.57 -1.28 -9.24
CA GLY A 27 4.22 -1.86 -9.39
C GLY A 27 3.15 -1.12 -8.58
N LEU A 28 3.43 -0.78 -7.32
CA LEU A 28 2.50 -0.02 -6.48
C LEU A 28 2.22 1.36 -7.08
N LYS A 29 3.27 2.06 -7.53
CA LYS A 29 3.14 3.39 -8.13
C LYS A 29 2.32 3.36 -9.42
N ILE A 30 2.51 2.35 -10.26
CA ILE A 30 1.69 2.15 -11.47
C ILE A 30 0.23 1.94 -11.07
N THR A 31 -0.05 1.09 -10.09
CA THR A 31 -1.41 0.82 -9.61
C THR A 31 -2.08 2.08 -9.05
N GLU A 32 -1.40 2.85 -8.20
CA GLU A 32 -1.88 4.13 -7.68
C GLU A 32 -2.25 5.09 -8.82
N ASN A 33 -1.37 5.26 -9.80
CA ASN A 33 -1.61 6.12 -10.95
C ASN A 33 -2.82 5.64 -11.77
N ARG A 34 -3.00 4.33 -11.94
CA ARG A 34 -4.16 3.77 -12.66
C ARG A 34 -5.47 4.04 -11.95
N VAL A 35 -5.50 3.91 -10.62
CA VAL A 35 -6.69 4.25 -9.81
C VAL A 35 -7.00 5.73 -9.93
N HIS A 36 -5.99 6.59 -9.83
CA HIS A 36 -6.14 8.04 -9.99
C HIS A 36 -6.76 8.41 -11.36
N ILE A 37 -6.22 7.84 -12.45
CA ILE A 37 -6.77 8.05 -13.80
C ILE A 37 -8.21 7.55 -13.90
N PHE A 38 -8.52 6.39 -13.32
CA PHE A 38 -9.85 5.79 -13.36
C PHE A 38 -10.90 6.67 -12.66
N ASN A 39 -10.54 7.33 -11.55
CA ASN A 39 -11.44 8.21 -10.82
C ASN A 39 -11.58 9.62 -11.45
N GLY A 40 -10.70 9.98 -12.40
CA GLY A 40 -10.79 11.21 -13.19
C GLY A 40 -10.66 12.49 -12.35
N LEU A 41 -11.39 13.54 -12.73
CA LEU A 41 -11.34 14.88 -12.10
C LEU A 41 -11.77 14.92 -10.62
N GLN A 42 -12.40 13.86 -10.12
CA GLN A 42 -12.79 13.72 -8.71
C GLN A 42 -11.78 12.90 -7.89
N SER A 43 -10.67 12.50 -8.51
CA SER A 43 -9.61 11.80 -7.83
C SER A 43 -9.09 12.62 -6.65
N ASN A 44 -8.82 11.91 -5.56
CA ASN A 44 -8.29 12.52 -4.35
C ASN A 44 -7.16 11.65 -3.80
N GLU A 45 -6.32 12.23 -2.95
CA GLU A 45 -5.19 11.52 -2.32
C GLU A 45 -5.64 10.30 -1.49
N ASN A 46 -6.93 10.19 -1.19
CA ASN A 46 -7.52 9.09 -0.41
C ASN A 46 -8.11 7.96 -1.28
N ASP A 47 -7.81 7.93 -2.58
CA ASP A 47 -8.26 6.87 -3.48
C ASP A 47 -7.51 5.55 -3.25
N VAL A 48 -6.27 5.61 -2.76
CA VAL A 48 -5.51 4.45 -2.29
C VAL A 48 -4.95 4.77 -0.92
N VAL A 49 -5.41 4.04 0.10
CA VAL A 49 -4.95 4.19 1.49
C VAL A 49 -4.31 2.90 1.94
N ILE A 50 -3.07 2.98 2.40
CA ILE A 50 -2.32 1.86 2.95
C ILE A 50 -2.22 2.04 4.46
N THR A 51 -2.72 1.08 5.22
CA THR A 51 -2.75 1.07 6.68
C THR A 51 -1.91 -0.08 7.20
N ASP A 52 -0.93 0.21 8.06
CA ASP A 52 -0.18 -0.81 8.77
C ASP A 52 -1.04 -1.41 9.89
N LEU A 53 -1.08 -2.74 9.98
CA LEU A 53 -1.85 -3.47 10.98
C LEU A 53 -0.94 -3.92 12.12
N TYR A 54 -1.46 -3.85 13.35
CA TYR A 54 -0.75 -4.27 14.54
C TYR A 54 -1.68 -5.12 15.43
N ASP A 55 -1.10 -6.11 16.10
CA ASP A 55 -1.80 -6.93 17.08
C ASP A 55 -1.90 -6.24 18.45
N GLU A 56 -2.53 -6.92 19.43
CA GLU A 56 -2.68 -6.44 20.81
C GLU A 56 -1.35 -6.16 21.51
N LYS A 57 -0.26 -6.80 21.05
CA LYS A 57 1.10 -6.63 21.57
C LYS A 57 1.88 -5.55 20.78
N ARG A 58 1.21 -4.81 19.88
CA ARG A 58 1.79 -3.82 18.97
C ARG A 58 2.83 -4.39 18.00
N GLN A 59 2.78 -5.69 17.72
CA GLN A 59 3.60 -6.32 16.69
C GLN A 59 2.92 -6.17 15.33
N ALA A 60 3.71 -5.96 14.28
CA ALA A 60 3.17 -5.87 12.93
C ALA A 60 2.43 -7.17 12.58
N SER A 61 1.17 -7.05 12.19
CA SER A 61 0.30 -8.19 11.89
C SER A 61 -0.17 -8.21 10.44
N GLY A 62 0.37 -7.34 9.59
CA GLY A 62 -0.02 -7.24 8.19
C GLY A 62 -0.08 -5.83 7.63
N THR A 63 -0.61 -5.74 6.40
CA THR A 63 -0.94 -4.47 5.73
C THR A 63 -2.37 -4.53 5.20
N ARG A 64 -3.12 -3.44 5.35
CA ARG A 64 -4.43 -3.24 4.71
C ARG A 64 -4.30 -2.22 3.59
N VAL A 65 -4.81 -2.54 2.41
CA VAL A 65 -4.92 -1.63 1.27
C VAL A 65 -6.40 -1.38 0.96
N SER A 66 -6.82 -0.13 1.12
CA SER A 66 -8.16 0.34 0.75
C SER A 66 -8.09 1.13 -0.54
N ILE A 67 -8.87 0.71 -1.54
CA ILE A 67 -8.94 1.36 -2.86
C ILE A 67 -10.37 1.83 -3.07
N LYS A 68 -10.54 3.11 -3.41
CA LYS A 68 -11.82 3.69 -3.82
C LYS A 68 -11.87 3.71 -5.34
N ILE A 69 -12.84 3.00 -5.89
CA ILE A 69 -13.10 2.93 -7.32
C ILE A 69 -14.46 3.60 -7.56
N LYS A 70 -14.47 4.63 -8.40
CA LYS A 70 -15.71 5.30 -8.79
C LYS A 70 -16.58 4.35 -9.63
N ILE A 71 -17.81 4.13 -9.21
CA ILE A 71 -18.82 3.51 -10.07
C ILE A 71 -19.47 4.60 -10.93
N LEU A 72 -19.80 4.25 -12.18
CA LEU A 72 -20.45 5.16 -13.14
C LEU A 72 -21.76 5.73 -12.60
#